data_AF-A0A963REA6-F1
#
_entry.id   AF-A0A963REA6-F1
#
_cell.length_a   1.000
_cell.length_b   1.000
_cell.length_c   1.000
_cell.angle_alpha   90.00
_cell.angle_beta   90.00
_cell.angle_gamma   90.00
#
_symmetry.space_group_name_H-M   'P 1'
#
loop_
_entity.id
_entity.type
_entity.pdbx_description
1 polymer ?
#
loop_
_entity_poly.entity_id
_entity_poly.type
_entity_poly.pdbx_seq_one_letter_code
_entity_poly.pdbx_strand_id
1 'polypeptide(L)'
;MIRLHLGAHKTATTWLQELFTLNRGAIVTAGRVWWPLAQLRPLMAFALWSQGAPKGLLGKLRRRALRGAPYQRLGTLLDAHESHVLSEENILGLPRESLQGRIYPQAGARLERLAQILRDRPVEVWLCLRSYPQFLASLYAEALRDGAMMPVADFIAANGNPQGQWPALIENVHRALPEARIVMWRYEDLHTLQPVIVERLSGVPLAEMKPLSNDTVRPGPSARAIAAHLARAEAMTRPQRVLSMVMAEQADPPVERADRFDPWPAEQAARMASAYDRDVDAVAAMPFVEMLRP
;
A
#
# COMPACT_ATOMS: atom_id res chain seq x y z
N MET A 1 -1.37 11.80 18.94
CA MET A 1 -0.45 11.02 18.09
C MET A 1 -1.22 10.13 17.12
N ILE A 2 -0.92 10.24 15.83
CA ILE A 2 -1.50 9.42 14.76
C ILE A 2 -0.38 8.58 14.16
N ARG A 3 -0.48 7.25 14.28
CA ARG A 3 0.39 6.31 13.58
C ARG A 3 -0.25 5.95 12.25
N LEU A 4 0.28 6.50 11.18
CA LEU A 4 -0.22 6.33 9.83
C LEU A 4 0.59 5.26 9.10
N HIS A 5 0.08 4.03 9.12
CA HIS A 5 0.62 2.93 8.35
C HIS A 5 0.16 3.02 6.89
N LEU A 6 1.02 3.60 6.05
CA LEU A 6 0.80 3.73 4.62
C LEU A 6 1.09 2.45 3.85
N GLY A 7 1.85 1.52 4.42
CA GLY A 7 2.19 0.18 3.89
C GLY A 7 2.11 0.03 2.37
N ALA A 8 3.25 0.08 1.67
CA ALA A 8 3.25 -0.13 0.22
C ALA A 8 2.52 -1.43 -0.16
N HIS A 9 1.95 -1.46 -1.36
CA HIS A 9 1.20 -2.63 -1.79
C HIS A 9 2.10 -3.86 -1.74
N LYS A 10 1.53 -4.99 -1.31
CA LYS A 10 2.23 -6.29 -1.26
C LYS A 10 3.37 -6.33 -0.24
N THR A 11 3.27 -5.57 0.85
CA THR A 11 4.19 -5.62 2.00
C THR A 11 3.53 -6.13 3.29
N ALA A 12 2.68 -7.16 3.19
CA ALA A 12 1.93 -7.75 4.32
C ALA A 12 0.98 -6.78 5.07
N THR A 13 0.53 -5.70 4.42
CA THR A 13 -0.44 -4.77 5.00
C THR A 13 -1.75 -5.46 5.43
N THR A 14 -2.26 -6.40 4.63
CA THR A 14 -3.47 -7.18 4.95
C THR A 14 -3.30 -8.01 6.22
N TRP A 15 -2.17 -8.70 6.37
CA TRP A 15 -1.86 -9.50 7.57
C TRP A 15 -1.90 -8.64 8.83
N LEU A 16 -1.23 -7.47 8.80
CA LEU A 16 -1.20 -6.55 9.94
C LEU A 16 -2.60 -6.01 10.27
N GLN A 17 -3.38 -5.66 9.23
CA GLN A 17 -4.75 -5.17 9.38
C GLN A 17 -5.68 -6.22 9.99
N GLU A 18 -5.56 -7.48 9.57
CA GLU A 18 -6.33 -8.60 10.10
C GLU A 18 -5.95 -8.88 11.56
N LEU A 19 -4.64 -8.92 11.85
CA LEU A 19 -4.12 -9.14 13.21
C LEU A 19 -4.64 -8.06 14.18
N PHE A 20 -4.58 -6.78 13.78
CA PHE A 20 -5.04 -5.68 14.63
C PHE A 20 -6.55 -5.62 14.76
N THR A 21 -7.28 -6.05 13.73
CA THR A 21 -8.74 -6.16 13.80
C THR A 21 -9.15 -7.26 14.79
N LEU A 22 -8.49 -8.41 14.75
CA LEU A 22 -8.71 -9.50 15.70
C LEU A 22 -8.38 -9.09 17.15
N ASN A 23 -7.34 -8.28 17.34
CA ASN A 23 -6.83 -7.86 18.65
C ASN A 23 -7.29 -6.46 19.09
N ARG A 24 -8.32 -5.89 18.45
CA ARG A 24 -8.77 -4.50 18.67
C ARG A 24 -9.01 -4.17 20.16
N GLY A 25 -9.57 -5.11 20.92
CA GLY A 25 -9.81 -4.92 22.36
C GLY A 25 -8.52 -4.68 23.14
N ALA A 26 -7.48 -5.51 22.91
CA ALA A 26 -6.19 -5.35 23.57
C ALA A 26 -5.52 -4.02 23.21
N ILE A 27 -5.63 -3.61 21.93
CA ILE A 27 -5.09 -2.32 21.45
C ILE A 27 -5.77 -1.13 22.16
N VAL A 28 -7.09 -1.19 22.36
CA VAL A 28 -7.84 -0.18 23.10
C VAL A 28 -7.43 -0.15 24.58
N THR A 29 -7.28 -1.31 25.22
CA THR A 29 -6.78 -1.41 26.60
C THR A 29 -5.37 -0.84 26.74
N ALA A 30 -4.52 -1.01 25.71
CA ALA A 30 -3.18 -0.40 25.64
C ALA A 30 -3.21 1.12 25.30
N GLY A 31 -4.39 1.75 25.34
CA GLY A 31 -4.56 3.18 25.14
C GLY A 31 -4.38 3.62 23.68
N ARG A 32 -4.78 2.79 22.71
CA ARG A 32 -4.74 3.15 21.27
C ARG A 32 -6.02 2.77 20.55
N VAL A 33 -6.42 3.58 19.56
CA VAL A 33 -7.59 3.27 18.74
C VAL A 33 -7.13 2.69 17.40
N TRP A 34 -7.47 1.42 17.15
CA TRP A 34 -7.40 0.81 15.82
C TRP A 34 -8.68 1.07 15.03
N TRP A 35 -8.49 1.45 13.76
CA TRP A 35 -9.55 1.75 12.80
C TRP A 35 -9.66 0.66 11.74
N PRO A 36 -10.70 -0.20 11.78
CA PRO A 36 -10.94 -1.16 10.72
C PRO A 36 -11.15 -0.46 9.37
N LEU A 37 -10.60 -1.02 8.29
CA LEU A 37 -10.67 -0.45 6.94
C LEU A 37 -12.09 -0.11 6.49
N ALA A 38 -13.07 -0.96 6.81
CA ALA A 38 -14.48 -0.74 6.48
C ALA A 38 -15.05 0.55 7.10
N GLN A 39 -14.51 0.99 8.24
CA GLN A 39 -14.88 2.24 8.91
C GLN A 39 -14.03 3.42 8.42
N LEU A 40 -12.76 3.17 8.13
CA LEU A 40 -11.81 4.20 7.70
C LEU A 40 -12.04 4.68 6.26
N ARG A 41 -12.27 3.76 5.31
CA ARG A 41 -12.42 4.09 3.88
C ARG A 41 -13.54 5.08 3.56
N PRO A 42 -14.76 4.96 4.11
CA PRO A 42 -15.81 5.95 3.90
C PRO A 42 -15.42 7.35 4.39
N LEU A 43 -14.66 7.44 5.49
CA LEU A 43 -14.18 8.70 6.05
C LEU A 43 -13.05 9.31 5.22
N MET A 44 -12.21 8.46 4.63
CA MET A 44 -11.07 8.86 3.81
C MET A 44 -11.38 8.97 2.32
N ALA A 45 -12.60 8.68 1.87
CA ALA A 45 -12.98 8.68 0.47
C ALA A 45 -12.57 9.98 -0.25
N PHE A 46 -12.71 11.14 0.40
CA PHE A 46 -12.27 12.40 -0.19
C PHE A 46 -10.74 12.50 -0.44
N ALA A 47 -9.92 11.94 0.45
CA ALA A 47 -8.46 11.90 0.31
C ALA A 47 -8.00 10.83 -0.71
N LEU A 48 -8.70 9.68 -0.76
CA LEU A 48 -8.38 8.56 -1.64
C LEU A 48 -8.86 8.77 -3.10
N TRP A 49 -9.86 9.61 -3.32
CA TRP A 49 -10.38 9.88 -4.65
C TRP A 49 -9.48 10.84 -5.43
N SER A 50 -8.88 10.37 -6.52
CA SER A 50 -8.20 11.28 -7.46
C SER A 50 -8.44 11.01 -8.95
N GLN A 51 -9.14 9.96 -9.36
CA GLN A 51 -9.47 9.74 -10.78
C GLN A 51 -10.87 9.15 -10.95
N GLY A 52 -11.80 9.95 -11.49
CA GLY A 52 -13.15 9.49 -11.87
C GLY A 52 -14.31 10.44 -11.57
N ALA A 53 -14.10 11.54 -10.82
CA ALA A 53 -15.16 12.54 -10.69
C ALA A 53 -15.36 13.22 -12.06
N PRO A 54 -16.60 13.26 -12.60
CA PRO A 54 -16.86 13.85 -13.91
C PRO A 54 -16.29 15.26 -14.01
N LYS A 55 -15.57 15.55 -15.11
CA LYS A 55 -15.11 16.91 -15.41
C LYS A 55 -16.34 17.84 -15.46
N GLY A 56 -16.22 19.07 -14.96
CA GLY A 56 -17.31 20.05 -14.94
C GLY A 56 -17.91 20.33 -13.55
N LEU A 57 -19.05 21.03 -13.56
CA LEU A 57 -19.71 21.57 -12.37
C LEU A 57 -20.12 20.48 -11.36
N LEU A 58 -20.61 19.34 -11.85
CA LEU A 58 -21.02 18.19 -11.04
C LEU A 58 -19.85 17.61 -10.23
N GLY A 59 -18.67 17.50 -10.85
CA GLY A 59 -17.46 17.05 -10.14
C GLY A 59 -16.98 18.06 -9.10
N LYS A 60 -17.16 19.37 -9.33
CA LYS A 60 -16.84 20.42 -8.34
C LYS A 60 -17.81 20.37 -7.15
N LEU A 61 -19.12 20.28 -7.39
CA LEU A 61 -20.16 20.16 -6.35
C LEU A 61 -19.98 18.89 -5.51
N ARG A 62 -19.74 17.74 -6.16
CA ARG A 62 -19.52 16.47 -5.46
C ARG A 62 -18.23 16.48 -4.65
N ARG A 63 -17.15 17.09 -5.15
CA ARG A 63 -15.92 17.33 -4.37
C ARG A 63 -16.20 18.19 -3.15
N ARG A 64 -17.01 19.25 -3.28
CA ARG A 64 -17.37 20.13 -2.15
C ARG A 64 -18.21 19.41 -1.09
N ALA A 65 -19.20 18.62 -1.51
CA ALA A 65 -20.03 17.83 -0.59
C ALA A 65 -19.21 16.76 0.15
N LEU A 66 -18.31 16.06 -0.55
CA LEU A 66 -17.45 15.03 0.04
C LEU A 66 -16.32 15.62 0.91
N ARG A 67 -15.94 16.90 0.71
CA ARG A 67 -15.02 17.64 1.57
C ARG A 67 -15.62 18.06 2.90
N GLY A 68 -16.94 18.16 3.02
CA GLY A 68 -17.60 18.68 4.23
C GLY A 68 -17.76 17.61 5.30
N ALA A 69 -18.71 16.71 5.10
CA ALA A 69 -19.18 15.82 6.17
C ALA A 69 -18.18 14.70 6.56
N PRO A 70 -17.57 13.93 5.62
CA PRO A 70 -16.59 12.90 5.98
C PRO A 70 -15.33 13.47 6.64
N TYR A 71 -14.83 14.61 6.13
CA TYR A 71 -13.69 15.34 6.68
C TYR A 71 -13.92 15.75 8.13
N GLN A 72 -15.05 16.43 8.39
CA GLN A 72 -15.41 16.89 9.74
C GLN A 72 -15.58 15.70 10.67
N ARG A 73 -16.25 14.63 10.21
CA ARG A 73 -16.46 13.42 10.99
C ARG A 73 -15.14 12.74 11.37
N LEU A 74 -14.21 12.58 10.44
CA LEU A 74 -12.89 12.02 10.75
C LEU A 74 -12.13 12.93 11.73
N GLY A 75 -12.19 14.25 11.53
CA GLY A 75 -11.64 15.23 12.47
C GLY A 75 -12.16 15.07 13.89
N THR A 76 -13.49 15.06 14.08
CA THR A 76 -14.14 14.87 15.39
C THR A 76 -13.77 13.53 16.02
N LEU A 77 -13.72 12.47 15.23
CA LEU A 77 -13.34 11.14 15.71
C LEU A 77 -11.87 11.06 16.15
N LEU A 78 -10.99 11.80 15.47
CA LEU A 78 -9.59 11.95 15.87
C LEU A 78 -9.40 12.87 17.09
N ASP A 79 -10.41 13.68 17.45
CA ASP A 79 -10.39 14.51 18.66
C ASP A 79 -10.89 13.74 19.90
N ALA A 80 -11.58 12.61 19.69
CA ALA A 80 -12.14 11.81 20.78
C ALA A 80 -11.10 10.96 21.53
N HIS A 81 -9.88 10.85 21.01
CA HIS A 81 -8.81 10.06 21.62
C HIS A 81 -7.43 10.60 21.26
N GLU A 82 -6.43 10.40 22.12
CA GLU A 82 -5.10 10.98 21.90
C GLU A 82 -4.22 10.14 20.97
N SER A 83 -4.45 8.82 20.89
CA SER A 83 -3.59 7.88 20.15
C SER A 83 -4.38 7.03 19.16
N HIS A 84 -4.04 7.12 17.88
CA HIS A 84 -4.70 6.39 16.80
C HIS A 84 -3.72 5.60 15.95
N VAL A 85 -4.18 4.47 15.42
CA VAL A 85 -3.49 3.65 14.43
C VAL A 85 -4.38 3.55 13.19
N LEU A 86 -3.93 4.16 12.09
CA LEU A 86 -4.60 4.18 10.80
C LEU A 86 -3.77 3.37 9.82
N SER A 87 -4.36 2.38 9.14
CA SER A 87 -3.67 1.66 8.07
C SER A 87 -4.49 1.70 6.80
N GLU A 88 -3.94 2.29 5.74
CA GLU A 88 -4.58 2.33 4.42
C GLU A 88 -3.54 2.55 3.33
N GLU A 89 -3.25 1.48 2.59
CA GLU A 89 -2.28 1.45 1.50
C GLU A 89 -2.69 2.31 0.30
N ASN A 90 -3.99 2.48 0.07
CA ASN A 90 -4.48 3.22 -1.09
C ASN A 90 -4.28 4.74 -0.97
N ILE A 91 -3.81 5.25 0.18
CA ILE A 91 -3.38 6.64 0.31
C ILE A 91 -2.22 6.94 -0.65
N LEU A 92 -1.30 5.98 -0.84
CA LEU A 92 -0.17 6.15 -1.76
C LEU A 92 -0.63 6.14 -3.22
N GLY A 93 -1.58 5.28 -3.57
CA GLY A 93 -1.98 5.05 -4.95
C GLY A 93 -2.70 3.72 -5.07
N LEU A 94 -3.45 3.52 -6.14
CA LEU A 94 -4.00 2.21 -6.50
C LEU A 94 -2.99 1.49 -7.40
N PRO A 95 -2.91 0.14 -7.41
CA PRO A 95 -1.91 -0.59 -8.20
C PRO A 95 -1.88 -0.19 -9.67
N ARG A 96 -3.07 -0.06 -10.28
CA ARG A 96 -3.24 0.33 -11.69
C ARG A 96 -2.67 1.71 -12.04
N GLU A 97 -2.49 2.59 -11.06
CA GLU A 97 -1.95 3.94 -11.26
C GLU A 97 -0.42 3.93 -11.35
N SER A 98 0.22 2.80 -11.01
CA SER A 98 1.68 2.64 -10.97
C SER A 98 2.20 1.71 -12.07
N LEU A 99 1.43 1.54 -13.15
CA LEU A 99 1.81 0.68 -14.28
C LEU A 99 2.68 1.37 -15.33
N GLN A 100 2.76 2.71 -15.32
CA GLN A 100 3.39 3.52 -16.37
C GLN A 100 4.69 4.18 -15.89
N GLY A 101 5.61 3.38 -15.33
CA GLY A 101 6.99 3.81 -15.03
C GLY A 101 7.14 4.76 -13.84
N ARG A 102 6.09 4.94 -13.02
CA ARG A 102 6.15 5.73 -11.78
C ARG A 102 5.42 5.00 -10.67
N ILE A 103 6.08 4.82 -9.54
CA ILE A 103 5.45 4.22 -8.35
C ILE A 103 4.71 5.32 -7.60
N TYR A 104 3.41 5.10 -7.36
CA TYR A 104 2.53 5.99 -6.61
C TYR A 104 2.55 7.47 -7.07
N PRO A 105 2.28 7.75 -8.36
CA PRO A 105 2.41 9.11 -8.91
C PRO A 105 1.46 10.13 -8.28
N GLN A 106 0.45 9.69 -7.53
CA GLN A 106 -0.56 10.53 -6.89
C GLN A 106 -0.40 10.62 -5.36
N ALA A 107 0.63 9.98 -4.77
CA ALA A 107 0.84 9.94 -3.32
C ALA A 107 0.90 11.34 -2.72
N GLY A 108 1.74 12.24 -3.26
CA GLY A 108 1.89 13.61 -2.76
C GLY A 108 0.55 14.34 -2.67
N ALA A 109 -0.20 14.40 -3.77
CA ALA A 109 -1.50 15.07 -3.81
C ALA A 109 -2.56 14.43 -2.90
N ARG A 110 -2.49 13.12 -2.62
CA ARG A 110 -3.37 12.43 -1.66
C ARG A 110 -2.97 12.75 -0.22
N LEU A 111 -1.69 12.75 0.07
CA LEU A 111 -1.14 13.06 1.39
C LEU A 111 -1.35 14.52 1.77
N GLU A 112 -1.21 15.47 0.84
CA GLU A 112 -1.54 16.88 1.08
C GLU A 112 -3.01 17.08 1.49
N ARG A 113 -3.93 16.33 0.86
CA ARG A 113 -5.35 16.34 1.25
C ARG A 113 -5.58 15.66 2.59
N LEU A 114 -4.82 14.62 2.90
CA LEU A 114 -4.86 13.97 4.19
C LEU A 114 -4.35 14.90 5.30
N ALA A 115 -3.24 15.61 5.06
CA ALA A 115 -2.65 16.56 6.00
C ALA A 115 -3.67 17.62 6.47
N GLN A 116 -4.54 18.10 5.58
CA GLN A 116 -5.65 18.99 5.95
C GLN A 116 -6.54 18.38 7.04
N ILE A 117 -6.86 17.08 6.95
CA ILE A 117 -7.69 16.37 7.94
C ILE A 117 -6.92 16.15 9.25
N LEU A 118 -5.64 15.78 9.14
CA LEU A 118 -4.78 15.52 10.30
C LEU A 118 -4.52 16.80 11.10
N ARG A 119 -4.60 17.98 10.46
CA ARG A 119 -4.35 19.31 11.05
C ARG A 119 -2.94 19.34 11.67
N ASP A 120 -2.83 19.91 12.86
CA ASP A 120 -1.63 20.06 13.69
C ASP A 120 -1.35 18.84 14.57
N ARG A 121 -2.11 17.75 14.43
CA ARG A 121 -1.91 16.56 15.26
C ARG A 121 -0.56 15.91 14.93
N PRO A 122 0.19 15.45 15.93
CA PRO A 122 1.47 14.78 15.70
C PRO A 122 1.24 13.47 14.94
N VAL A 123 1.99 13.28 13.86
CA VAL A 123 1.92 12.12 12.97
C VAL A 123 3.25 11.38 12.97
N GLU A 124 3.19 10.06 13.04
CA GLU A 124 4.30 9.16 12.74
C GLU A 124 3.88 8.30 11.55
N VAL A 125 4.64 8.36 10.46
CA VAL A 125 4.37 7.58 9.24
C VAL A 125 5.10 6.25 9.33
N TRP A 126 4.40 5.16 9.00
CA TRP A 126 4.95 3.80 8.98
C TRP A 126 4.89 3.24 7.57
N LEU A 127 6.03 2.87 7.01
CA LEU A 127 6.14 2.43 5.62
C LEU A 127 7.14 1.29 5.43
N CYS A 128 6.67 0.21 4.79
CA CYS A 128 7.52 -0.88 4.33
C CYS A 128 7.94 -0.66 2.88
N LEU A 129 9.23 -0.84 2.58
CA LEU A 129 9.75 -0.89 1.21
C LEU A 129 10.04 -2.34 0.82
N ARG A 130 10.00 -2.63 -0.47
CA ARG A 130 10.29 -3.98 -0.99
C ARG A 130 11.15 -3.90 -2.24
N SER A 131 11.97 -4.93 -2.45
CA SER A 131 12.78 -5.09 -3.66
C SER A 131 11.96 -4.87 -4.93
N TYR A 132 12.45 -3.99 -5.81
CA TYR A 132 11.76 -3.57 -7.03
C TYR A 132 11.23 -4.69 -7.91
N PRO A 133 12.00 -5.72 -8.30
CA PRO A 133 11.48 -6.77 -9.20
C PRO A 133 10.26 -7.46 -8.59
N GLN A 134 10.34 -7.78 -7.31
CA GLN A 134 9.30 -8.50 -6.57
C GLN A 134 8.07 -7.61 -6.31
N PHE A 135 8.31 -6.35 -5.96
CA PHE A 135 7.25 -5.35 -5.76
C PHE A 135 6.49 -5.11 -7.06
N LEU A 136 7.18 -4.82 -8.16
CA LEU A 136 6.55 -4.49 -9.45
C LEU A 136 5.82 -5.69 -10.07
N ALA A 137 6.37 -6.91 -9.98
CA ALA A 137 5.66 -8.12 -10.41
C ALA A 137 4.35 -8.32 -9.62
N SER A 138 4.42 -8.14 -8.30
CA SER A 138 3.25 -8.28 -7.43
C SER A 138 2.22 -7.16 -7.62
N LEU A 139 2.69 -5.93 -7.88
CA LEU A 139 1.87 -4.76 -8.18
C LEU A 139 1.10 -4.94 -9.50
N TYR A 140 1.78 -5.44 -10.54
CA TYR A 140 1.17 -5.74 -11.84
C TYR A 140 0.04 -6.77 -11.70
N ALA A 141 0.32 -7.88 -11.01
CA ALA A 141 -0.70 -8.90 -10.71
C ALA A 141 -1.91 -8.31 -9.95
N GLU A 142 -1.66 -7.44 -8.98
CA GLU A 142 -2.73 -6.77 -8.22
C GLU A 142 -3.56 -5.82 -9.12
N ALA A 143 -2.91 -5.10 -10.03
CA ALA A 143 -3.61 -4.25 -10.99
C ALA A 143 -4.52 -5.07 -11.93
N LEU A 144 -4.08 -6.25 -12.37
CA LEU A 144 -4.90 -7.16 -13.18
C LEU A 144 -6.11 -7.69 -12.40
N ARG A 145 -5.94 -8.05 -11.13
CA ARG A 145 -7.06 -8.42 -10.23
C ARG A 145 -8.08 -7.29 -10.08
N ASP A 146 -7.62 -6.05 -10.14
CA ASP A 146 -8.45 -4.84 -10.15
C ASP A 146 -9.10 -4.52 -11.51
N GLY A 147 -8.88 -5.36 -12.51
CA GLY A 147 -9.42 -5.25 -13.87
C GLY A 147 -8.68 -4.26 -14.76
N ALA A 148 -7.43 -3.91 -14.42
CA ALA A 148 -6.54 -3.23 -15.37
C ALA A 148 -6.23 -4.14 -16.56
N MET A 149 -5.82 -3.55 -17.66
CA MET A 149 -5.32 -4.26 -18.83
C MET A 149 -4.09 -3.50 -19.32
N MET A 150 -2.95 -4.18 -19.35
CA MET A 150 -1.71 -3.71 -19.94
C MET A 150 -0.92 -4.95 -20.38
N PRO A 151 -0.48 -5.05 -21.64
CA PRO A 151 0.43 -6.11 -22.07
C PRO A 151 1.69 -6.19 -21.21
N VAL A 152 2.20 -7.39 -20.96
CA VAL A 152 3.41 -7.59 -20.14
C VAL A 152 4.63 -6.86 -20.76
N ALA A 153 4.75 -6.88 -22.08
CA ALA A 153 5.83 -6.19 -22.80
C ALA A 153 5.83 -4.69 -22.52
N ASP A 154 4.66 -4.04 -22.56
CA ASP A 154 4.52 -2.61 -22.27
C ASP A 154 4.86 -2.32 -20.80
N PHE A 155 4.43 -3.19 -19.88
CA PHE A 155 4.74 -3.06 -18.47
C PHE A 155 6.26 -3.15 -18.20
N ILE A 156 6.94 -4.11 -18.84
CA ILE A 156 8.39 -4.25 -18.76
C ILE A 156 9.09 -3.00 -19.32
N ALA A 157 8.66 -2.53 -20.50
CA ALA A 157 9.24 -1.36 -21.13
C ALA A 157 9.10 -0.09 -20.26
N ALA A 158 7.95 0.09 -19.62
CA ALA A 158 7.68 1.26 -18.77
C ALA A 158 8.41 1.21 -17.42
N ASN A 159 8.58 0.03 -16.81
CA ASN A 159 9.03 -0.09 -15.40
C ASN A 159 10.40 -0.75 -15.24
N GLY A 160 11.11 -1.02 -16.34
CA GLY A 160 12.37 -1.75 -16.35
C GLY A 160 13.57 -1.04 -15.70
N ASN A 161 13.46 0.25 -15.37
CA ASN A 161 14.46 1.02 -14.65
C ASN A 161 13.83 1.86 -13.51
N PRO A 162 13.60 1.25 -12.33
CA PRO A 162 12.87 1.89 -11.23
C PRO A 162 13.78 2.65 -10.25
N GLN A 163 15.06 2.89 -10.57
CA GLN A 163 15.98 3.56 -9.66
C GLN A 163 15.46 4.95 -9.23
N GLY A 164 15.56 5.26 -7.94
CA GLY A 164 15.15 6.54 -7.36
C GLY A 164 13.65 6.67 -7.03
N GLN A 165 12.83 5.66 -7.34
CA GLN A 165 11.37 5.75 -7.11
C GLN A 165 11.01 5.72 -5.62
N TRP A 166 11.73 4.95 -4.80
CA TRP A 166 11.53 4.92 -3.35
C TRP A 166 11.94 6.25 -2.69
N PRO A 167 13.16 6.79 -2.89
CA PRO A 167 13.52 8.12 -2.42
C PRO A 167 12.49 9.19 -2.81
N ALA A 168 12.06 9.21 -4.07
CA ALA A 168 11.06 10.16 -4.54
C ALA A 168 9.70 10.01 -3.83
N LEU A 169 9.28 8.78 -3.51
CA LEU A 169 8.10 8.54 -2.70
C LEU A 169 8.25 9.13 -1.29
N ILE A 170 9.39 8.86 -0.63
CA ILE A 170 9.65 9.33 0.74
C ILE A 170 9.70 10.86 0.80
N GLU A 171 10.33 11.49 -0.19
CA GLU A 171 10.32 12.95 -0.33
C GLU A 171 8.90 13.51 -0.50
N ASN A 172 8.03 12.84 -1.28
CA ASN A 172 6.64 13.24 -1.41
C ASN A 172 5.86 13.09 -0.10
N VAL A 173 6.14 12.04 0.69
CA VAL A 173 5.57 11.87 2.03
C VAL A 173 6.02 13.00 2.95
N HIS A 174 7.31 13.25 3.03
CA HIS A 174 7.88 14.30 3.88
C HIS A 174 7.38 15.70 3.47
N ARG A 175 7.30 16.01 2.16
CA ARG A 175 6.76 17.29 1.69
C ARG A 175 5.31 17.50 2.14
N ALA A 176 4.49 16.45 2.15
CA ALA A 176 3.10 16.54 2.56
C ALA A 176 2.91 16.55 4.08
N LEU A 177 3.84 15.97 4.83
CA LEU A 177 3.82 15.82 6.29
C LEU A 177 5.21 16.18 6.87
N PRO A 178 5.63 17.46 6.84
CA PRO A 178 7.01 17.86 7.12
C PRO A 178 7.45 17.56 8.56
N GLU A 179 6.53 17.65 9.52
CA GLU A 179 6.80 17.39 10.93
C GLU A 179 6.73 15.90 11.31
N ALA A 180 6.33 15.04 10.37
CA ALA A 180 6.18 13.62 10.66
C ALA A 180 7.52 12.89 10.61
N ARG A 181 7.82 12.14 11.68
CA ARG A 181 8.86 11.09 11.63
C ARG A 181 8.37 9.96 10.74
N ILE A 182 9.26 9.41 9.91
CA ILE A 182 8.96 8.28 9.02
C ILE A 182 9.71 7.05 9.53
N VAL A 183 8.98 6.08 10.09
CA VAL A 183 9.50 4.78 10.51
C VAL A 183 9.39 3.80 9.36
N MET A 184 10.49 3.15 9.01
CA MET A 184 10.60 2.33 7.82
C MET A 184 11.28 1.00 8.08
N TRP A 185 10.99 0.02 7.22
CA TRP A 185 11.68 -1.26 7.20
C TRP A 185 11.65 -1.85 5.80
N ARG A 186 12.50 -2.86 5.57
CA ARG A 186 12.49 -3.68 4.37
C ARG A 186 11.52 -4.83 4.55
N TYR A 187 10.76 -5.16 3.51
CA TYR A 187 9.85 -6.29 3.51
C TYR A 187 10.61 -7.61 3.74
N GLU A 188 11.84 -7.67 3.25
CA GLU A 188 12.78 -8.77 3.40
C GLU A 188 13.12 -9.05 4.88
N ASP A 189 13.08 -8.02 5.73
CA ASP A 189 13.37 -8.09 7.16
C ASP A 189 12.09 -8.22 8.00
N LEU A 190 10.91 -8.23 7.37
CA LEU A 190 9.62 -8.19 8.06
C LEU A 190 9.48 -9.30 9.10
N HIS A 191 9.84 -10.55 8.76
CA HIS A 191 9.68 -11.69 9.68
C HIS A 191 10.41 -11.47 11.01
N THR A 192 11.64 -10.95 10.97
CA THR A 192 12.42 -10.65 12.18
C THR A 192 11.88 -9.43 12.91
N LEU A 193 11.41 -8.42 12.17
CA LEU A 193 10.93 -7.15 12.72
C LEU A 193 9.46 -7.17 13.18
N GLN A 194 8.71 -8.23 12.86
CA GLN A 194 7.29 -8.37 13.20
C GLN A 194 6.99 -8.04 14.67
N PRO A 195 7.70 -8.59 15.68
CA PRO A 195 7.45 -8.26 17.08
C PRO A 195 7.57 -6.76 17.36
N VAL A 196 8.63 -6.11 16.87
CA VAL A 196 8.92 -4.69 17.09
C VAL A 196 7.88 -3.80 16.39
N ILE A 197 7.54 -4.11 15.13
CA ILE A 197 6.56 -3.35 14.34
C ILE A 197 5.19 -3.42 15.01
N VAL A 198 4.76 -4.63 15.37
CA VAL A 198 3.46 -4.88 15.99
C VAL A 198 3.35 -4.14 17.33
N GLU A 199 4.34 -4.29 18.20
CA GLU A 199 4.34 -3.64 19.50
C GLU A 199 4.37 -2.11 19.38
N ARG A 200 5.25 -1.56 18.54
CA ARG A 200 5.36 -0.11 18.37
C ARG A 200 4.13 0.52 17.71
N LEU A 201 3.43 -0.19 16.82
CA LEU A 201 2.19 0.30 16.21
C LEU A 201 0.99 0.15 17.13
N SER A 202 0.84 -0.99 17.80
CA SER A 202 -0.37 -1.35 18.55
C SER A 202 -0.31 -1.05 20.05
N GLY A 203 0.88 -0.98 20.63
CA GLY A 203 1.10 -0.91 22.07
C GLY A 203 0.98 -2.25 22.79
N VAL A 204 0.83 -3.34 22.04
CA VAL A 204 0.67 -4.70 22.57
C VAL A 204 1.79 -5.57 21.99
N PRO A 205 2.58 -6.27 22.81
CA PRO A 205 3.58 -7.21 22.32
C PRO A 205 2.96 -8.29 21.42
N LEU A 206 3.63 -8.66 20.34
CA LEU A 206 3.12 -9.70 19.41
C LEU A 206 2.84 -11.03 20.13
N ALA A 207 3.64 -11.39 21.13
CA ALA A 207 3.47 -12.61 21.93
C ALA A 207 2.17 -12.62 22.77
N GLU A 208 1.60 -11.44 23.05
CA GLU A 208 0.34 -11.28 23.79
C GLU A 208 -0.88 -11.18 22.86
N MET A 209 -0.65 -11.08 21.54
CA MET A 209 -1.73 -11.04 20.58
C MET A 209 -2.31 -12.43 20.32
N LYS A 210 -3.63 -12.50 20.15
CA LYS A 210 -4.29 -13.67 19.59
C LYS A 210 -3.81 -13.87 18.15
N PRO A 211 -3.21 -15.03 17.81
CA PRO A 211 -2.72 -15.29 16.47
C PRO A 211 -3.86 -15.43 15.47
N LEU A 212 -3.58 -15.13 14.20
CA LEU A 212 -4.51 -15.41 13.10
C LEU A 212 -4.70 -16.92 12.94
N SER A 213 -5.93 -17.36 12.69
CA SER A 213 -6.24 -18.77 12.45
C SER A 213 -5.70 -19.28 11.11
N ASN A 214 -5.43 -18.36 10.18
CA ASN A 214 -4.81 -18.65 8.91
C ASN A 214 -3.83 -17.52 8.58
N ASP A 215 -2.53 -17.83 8.59
CA ASP A 215 -1.48 -16.85 8.30
C ASP A 215 -1.15 -16.76 6.79
N THR A 216 -1.98 -17.39 5.95
CA THR A 216 -1.67 -17.55 4.53
C THR A 216 -1.84 -16.23 3.78
N VAL A 217 -0.71 -15.59 3.49
CA VAL A 217 -0.63 -14.49 2.51
C VAL A 217 -1.06 -15.02 1.15
N ARG A 218 -2.10 -14.41 0.54
CA ARG A 218 -2.55 -14.78 -0.82
C ARG A 218 -1.36 -14.80 -1.78
N PRO A 219 -0.99 -15.97 -2.35
CA PRO A 219 0.16 -16.03 -3.24
C PRO A 219 -0.07 -15.16 -4.49
N GLY A 220 1.03 -14.73 -5.10
CA GLY A 220 0.97 -14.14 -6.45
C GLY A 220 0.42 -15.17 -7.44
N PRO A 221 -0.24 -14.75 -8.52
CA PRO A 221 -0.73 -15.68 -9.55
C PRO A 221 0.44 -16.39 -10.25
N SER A 222 0.17 -17.54 -10.87
CA SER A 222 1.14 -18.18 -11.75
C SER A 222 1.34 -17.37 -13.04
N ALA A 223 2.47 -17.55 -13.71
CA ALA A 223 2.71 -16.94 -15.02
C ALA A 223 1.69 -17.40 -16.08
N ARG A 224 1.28 -18.67 -16.00
CA ARG A 224 0.25 -19.28 -16.86
C ARG A 224 -1.13 -18.67 -16.64
N ALA A 225 -1.53 -18.41 -15.39
CA ALA A 225 -2.79 -17.72 -15.07
C ALA A 225 -2.82 -16.32 -15.68
N ILE A 226 -1.74 -15.55 -15.54
CA ILE A 226 -1.63 -14.20 -16.14
C ILE A 226 -1.70 -14.28 -17.67
N ALA A 227 -0.95 -15.17 -18.31
CA ALA A 227 -0.97 -15.33 -19.77
C ALA A 227 -2.37 -15.70 -20.28
N ALA A 228 -3.04 -16.65 -19.62
CA ALA A 228 -4.40 -17.08 -19.97
C ALA A 228 -5.41 -15.93 -19.83
N HIS A 229 -5.29 -15.10 -18.78
CA HIS A 229 -6.13 -13.93 -18.61
C HIS A 229 -5.89 -12.89 -19.72
N LEU A 230 -4.63 -12.52 -19.97
CA LEU A 230 -4.29 -11.46 -20.91
C LEU A 230 -4.65 -11.79 -22.36
N ALA A 231 -4.60 -13.06 -22.76
CA ALA A 231 -4.95 -13.52 -24.11
C ALA A 231 -6.39 -13.15 -24.54
N ARG A 232 -7.27 -12.83 -23.59
CA ARG A 232 -8.68 -12.48 -23.83
C ARG A 232 -9.11 -11.16 -23.20
N ALA A 233 -8.25 -10.52 -22.40
CA ALA A 233 -8.61 -9.37 -21.57
C ALA A 233 -8.92 -8.10 -22.36
N GLU A 234 -8.39 -7.96 -23.58
CA GLU A 234 -8.56 -6.77 -24.42
C GLU A 234 -10.02 -6.56 -24.82
N ALA A 235 -10.70 -7.62 -25.24
CA ALA A 235 -12.10 -7.58 -25.66
C ALA A 235 -13.09 -7.55 -24.48
N MET A 236 -12.60 -7.60 -23.23
CA MET A 236 -13.44 -7.67 -22.03
C MET A 236 -13.70 -6.30 -21.43
N THR A 237 -14.89 -6.12 -20.86
CA THR A 237 -15.17 -5.02 -19.93
C THR A 237 -14.38 -5.19 -18.63
N ARG A 238 -14.26 -4.14 -17.81
CA ARG A 238 -13.55 -4.22 -16.52
C ARG A 238 -14.11 -5.31 -15.59
N PRO A 239 -15.44 -5.44 -15.36
CA PRO A 239 -15.96 -6.53 -14.52
C PRO A 239 -15.64 -7.93 -15.07
N GLN A 240 -15.70 -8.10 -16.39
CA GLN A 240 -15.33 -9.36 -17.04
C GLN A 240 -13.84 -9.68 -16.87
N ARG A 241 -12.95 -8.67 -16.91
CA ARG A 241 -11.52 -8.88 -16.61
C ARG A 241 -11.28 -9.35 -15.19
N VAL A 242 -11.94 -8.71 -14.20
CA VAL A 242 -11.84 -9.12 -12.79
C VAL A 242 -12.24 -10.58 -12.64
N LEU A 243 -13.41 -10.97 -13.18
CA LEU A 243 -13.88 -12.34 -13.13
C LEU A 243 -12.92 -13.30 -13.87
N SER A 244 -12.46 -12.94 -15.06
CA SER A 244 -11.52 -13.77 -15.83
C SER A 244 -10.20 -13.98 -15.10
N MET A 245 -9.69 -12.98 -14.36
CA MET A 245 -8.46 -13.12 -13.60
C MET A 245 -8.65 -14.09 -12.43
N VAL A 246 -9.79 -13.99 -11.71
CA VAL A 246 -10.15 -14.94 -10.64
C VAL A 246 -10.23 -16.37 -11.18
N MET A 247 -10.92 -16.58 -12.30
CA MET A 247 -11.04 -17.90 -12.92
C MET A 247 -9.68 -18.45 -13.37
N ALA A 248 -8.79 -17.60 -13.89
CA ALA A 248 -7.46 -18.02 -14.32
C ALA A 248 -6.58 -18.45 -13.12
N GLU A 249 -6.64 -17.74 -11.99
CA GLU A 249 -5.92 -18.14 -10.77
C GLU A 249 -6.44 -19.44 -10.17
N GLN A 250 -7.75 -19.69 -10.26
CA GLN A 250 -8.35 -20.95 -9.78
C GLN A 250 -8.00 -22.13 -10.69
N ALA A 251 -7.96 -21.91 -12.00
CA ALA A 251 -7.61 -22.94 -12.97
C ALA A 251 -6.12 -23.30 -12.95
N ASP A 252 -5.27 -22.33 -12.63
CA ASP A 252 -3.81 -22.48 -12.66
C ASP A 252 -3.16 -21.85 -11.41
N PRO A 253 -3.40 -22.42 -10.22
CA PRO A 253 -2.76 -21.96 -9.01
C PRO A 253 -1.24 -22.29 -9.06
N PRO A 254 -0.36 -21.41 -8.55
CA PRO A 254 1.06 -21.74 -8.44
C PRO A 254 1.26 -22.86 -7.41
N VAL A 255 2.04 -23.88 -7.76
CA VAL A 255 2.40 -24.98 -6.85
C VAL A 255 3.71 -24.64 -6.14
N GLU A 256 4.68 -24.12 -6.89
CA GLU A 256 5.98 -23.71 -6.40
C GLU A 256 6.18 -22.19 -6.49
N ARG A 257 7.23 -21.70 -5.83
CA ARG A 257 7.60 -20.28 -5.94
C ARG A 257 8.00 -19.90 -7.37
N ALA A 258 8.61 -20.83 -8.12
CA ALA A 258 9.04 -20.64 -9.50
C ALA A 258 7.87 -20.49 -10.49
N ASP A 259 6.69 -21.02 -10.17
CA ASP A 259 5.49 -20.88 -11.02
C ASP A 259 4.93 -19.45 -11.00
N ARG A 260 5.24 -18.68 -9.95
CA ARG A 260 4.73 -17.34 -9.75
C ARG A 260 5.20 -16.43 -10.87
N PHE A 261 4.32 -15.53 -11.27
CA PHE A 261 4.67 -14.55 -12.29
C PHE A 261 5.84 -13.67 -11.86
N ASP A 262 6.89 -13.71 -12.67
CA ASP A 262 8.02 -12.81 -12.65
C ASP A 262 8.31 -12.41 -14.11
N PRO A 263 8.08 -11.13 -14.49
CA PRO A 263 8.28 -10.69 -15.86
C PRO A 263 9.75 -10.33 -16.16
N TRP A 264 10.65 -10.38 -15.18
CA TRP A 264 11.98 -9.80 -15.32
C TRP A 264 13.02 -10.85 -15.74
N PRO A 265 13.80 -10.61 -16.81
CA PRO A 265 15.03 -11.36 -17.06
C PRO A 265 15.98 -11.29 -15.85
N ALA A 266 16.68 -12.39 -15.54
CA ALA A 266 17.50 -12.50 -14.34
C ALA A 266 18.52 -11.35 -14.16
N GLU A 267 19.19 -10.94 -15.24
CA GLU A 267 20.14 -9.83 -15.22
C GLU A 267 19.45 -8.49 -14.91
N GLN A 268 18.25 -8.27 -15.46
CA GLN A 268 17.46 -7.07 -15.19
C GLN A 268 16.96 -7.07 -13.74
N ALA A 269 16.45 -8.20 -13.24
CA ALA A 269 16.04 -8.35 -11.85
C ALA A 269 17.20 -8.05 -10.88
N ALA A 270 18.41 -8.53 -11.18
CA ALA A 270 19.61 -8.24 -10.39
C ALA A 270 19.94 -6.74 -10.38
N ARG A 271 19.92 -6.06 -11.54
CA ARG A 271 20.12 -4.60 -11.61
C ARG A 271 19.07 -3.83 -10.81
N MET A 272 17.80 -4.23 -10.89
CA MET A 272 16.71 -3.62 -10.13
C MET A 272 16.86 -3.86 -8.63
N ALA A 273 17.33 -5.03 -8.21
CA ALA A 273 17.64 -5.31 -6.80
C ALA A 273 18.79 -4.43 -6.28
N SER A 274 19.87 -4.27 -7.04
CA SER A 274 20.96 -3.36 -6.65
C SER A 274 20.51 -1.89 -6.63
N ALA A 275 19.60 -1.48 -7.52
CA ALA A 275 18.99 -0.15 -7.47
C ALA A 275 18.14 0.04 -6.21
N TYR A 276 17.39 -0.99 -5.81
CA TYR A 276 16.64 -1.00 -4.56
C TYR A 276 17.54 -0.83 -3.34
N ASP A 277 18.66 -1.56 -3.25
CA ASP A 277 19.57 -1.44 -2.11
C ASP A 277 20.16 -0.02 -1.99
N ARG A 278 20.58 0.59 -3.12
CA ARG A 278 21.03 1.99 -3.14
C ARG A 278 19.95 2.96 -2.69
N ASP A 279 18.71 2.73 -3.12
CA ASP A 279 17.57 3.56 -2.74
C ASP A 279 17.23 3.43 -1.25
N VAL A 280 17.35 2.23 -0.68
CA VAL A 280 17.19 1.98 0.76
C VAL A 280 18.27 2.72 1.55
N ASP A 281 19.53 2.68 1.11
CA ASP A 281 20.63 3.41 1.76
C ASP A 281 20.40 4.93 1.70
N ALA A 282 19.97 5.45 0.54
CA ALA A 282 19.66 6.87 0.36
C ALA A 282 18.51 7.31 1.28
N VAL A 283 17.45 6.51 1.38
CA VAL A 283 16.31 6.76 2.28
C VAL A 283 16.73 6.68 3.75
N ALA A 284 17.54 5.70 4.14
CA ALA A 284 18.02 5.54 5.51
C ALA A 284 18.92 6.71 5.98
N ALA A 285 19.57 7.41 5.04
CA ALA A 285 20.37 8.59 5.33
C ALA A 285 19.54 9.89 5.50
N MET A 286 18.24 9.87 5.20
CA MET A 286 17.37 11.04 5.37
C MET A 286 17.15 11.35 6.87
N PRO A 287 17.29 12.61 7.33
CA PRO A 287 17.30 12.94 8.75
C PRO A 287 15.95 12.72 9.47
N PHE A 288 14.85 12.68 8.73
CA PHE A 288 13.50 12.45 9.23
C PHE A 288 13.06 10.97 9.13
N VAL A 289 13.96 10.08 8.69
CA VAL A 289 13.70 8.63 8.56
C VAL A 289 14.34 7.88 9.72
N GLU A 290 13.56 6.96 10.28
CA GLU A 290 14.04 5.89 11.16
C GLU A 290 13.96 4.56 10.42
N MET A 291 15.11 4.00 10.04
CA MET A 291 15.16 2.66 9.46
C MET A 291 15.27 1.61 10.58
N LEU A 292 14.23 0.78 10.73
CA LEU A 292 14.27 -0.41 11.55
C LEU A 292 15.17 -1.45 10.87
N ARG A 293 16.01 -2.11 11.68
CA ARG A 293 16.94 -3.16 11.24
C ARG A 293 16.81 -4.36 12.18
N PRO A 294 17.01 -5.59 11.66
CA PRO A 294 17.06 -6.82 12.47
C PRO A 294 17.98 -6.73 13.68
#